data_AF-A0A970TPL2-F1
#
_entry.id   AF-A0A970TPL2-F1
#
_cell.length_a   1.000
_cell.length_b   1.000
_cell.length_c   1.000
_cell.angle_alpha   90.00
_cell.angle_beta   90.00
_cell.angle_gamma   90.00
#
_symmetry.space_group_name_H-M   'P 1'
#
loop_
_entity.id
_entity.type
_entity.pdbx_description
1 polymer ?
#
loop_
_entity_poly.entity_id
_entity_poly.type
_entity_poly.pdbx_seq_one_letter_code
_entity_poly.pdbx_strand_id
1 'polypeptide(L)'
;MILYDLVISRGHLIIELADGKYIIDTGSPASFGPNSLILFDGKEYHSNTQMMAVAQLDNISVFIGVPLNGLIGCDILRNYCIVLDLNKKKMIIKNDYYVNGGDTLVKTDMELLPMYGLPLINIEINHPVKAFIDTGATISYIKLHYTNNMQPIRQENDFHPMVGNFVADIFSFNVKIEGSNHNIELGVLPLNLEGLFANFGADAVLGYDLIKDKIVIFDYFLNKFIIKKP
;
A
#
# COMPACT_ATOMS: atom_id res chain seq x y z
N MET A 1 4.22 21.57 -4.94
CA MET A 1 3.11 20.80 -4.34
C MET A 1 2.10 20.58 -5.43
N ILE A 2 1.71 19.33 -5.68
CA ILE A 2 0.68 18.98 -6.66
C ILE A 2 -0.43 18.20 -5.96
N LEU A 3 -1.66 18.46 -6.37
CA LEU A 3 -2.88 17.86 -5.83
C LEU A 3 -3.53 16.98 -6.90
N TYR A 4 -3.84 15.74 -6.52
CA TYR A 4 -4.65 14.83 -7.32
C TYR A 4 -5.96 14.50 -6.60
N ASP A 5 -7.04 14.39 -7.38
CA ASP A 5 -8.27 13.75 -6.93
C ASP A 5 -8.08 12.23 -6.87
N LEU A 6 -8.55 11.61 -5.79
CA LEU A 6 -8.57 10.17 -5.64
C LEU A 6 -9.96 9.62 -5.98
N VAL A 7 -9.98 8.62 -6.86
CA VAL A 7 -11.08 7.69 -6.98
C VAL A 7 -10.73 6.47 -6.14
N ILE A 8 -11.60 6.10 -5.21
CA ILE A 8 -11.42 4.90 -4.39
C ILE A 8 -12.41 3.84 -4.90
N SER A 9 -11.91 2.72 -5.41
CA SER A 9 -12.73 1.59 -5.87
C SER A 9 -12.24 0.28 -5.26
N ARG A 10 -13.13 -0.42 -4.55
CA ARG A 10 -12.81 -1.65 -3.80
C ARG A 10 -11.50 -1.53 -2.97
N GLY A 11 -11.30 -0.39 -2.32
CA GLY A 11 -10.10 -0.12 -1.51
C GLY A 11 -8.84 0.32 -2.27
N HIS A 12 -8.83 0.29 -3.60
CA HIS A 12 -7.68 0.77 -4.38
C HIS A 12 -7.74 2.29 -4.58
N LEU A 13 -6.61 2.94 -4.41
CA LEU A 13 -6.44 4.38 -4.61
C LEU A 13 -6.07 4.67 -6.05
N ILE A 14 -6.94 5.36 -6.78
CA ILE A 14 -6.78 5.61 -8.20
C ILE A 14 -6.66 7.12 -8.44
N ILE A 15 -5.70 7.53 -9.24
CA ILE A 15 -5.62 8.89 -9.79
C ILE A 15 -5.86 8.85 -11.30
N GLU A 16 -6.29 9.99 -11.84
CA GLU A 16 -6.38 10.19 -13.29
C GLU A 16 -5.23 11.09 -13.74
N LEU A 17 -4.42 10.56 -14.65
CA LEU A 17 -3.38 11.26 -15.39
C LEU A 17 -3.87 11.57 -16.81
N ALA A 18 -3.09 12.32 -17.57
CA ALA A 18 -3.46 12.74 -18.92
C ALA A 18 -3.73 11.55 -19.87
N ASP A 19 -3.06 10.41 -19.64
CA ASP A 19 -3.16 9.20 -20.45
C ASP A 19 -3.99 8.08 -19.79
N GLY A 20 -4.63 8.36 -18.65
CA GLY A 20 -5.65 7.50 -18.07
C GLY A 20 -5.55 7.26 -16.57
N LYS A 21 -6.10 6.14 -16.10
CA LYS A 21 -6.27 5.85 -14.67
C LYS A 21 -5.16 4.95 -14.13
N TYR A 22 -4.59 5.35 -13.01
CA TYR A 22 -3.47 4.64 -12.39
C TYR A 22 -3.74 4.34 -10.92
N ILE A 23 -3.44 3.12 -10.48
CA ILE A 23 -3.39 2.78 -9.05
C ILE A 23 -2.15 3.42 -8.42
N ILE A 24 -2.29 3.96 -7.21
CA ILE A 24 -1.17 4.32 -6.33
C ILE A 24 -0.85 3.13 -5.44
N ASP A 25 0.30 2.51 -5.64
CA ASP A 25 0.67 1.25 -5.01
C ASP A 25 2.06 1.34 -4.35
N THR A 26 2.09 1.42 -3.02
CA THR A 26 3.33 1.40 -2.24
C THR A 26 3.90 0.00 -2.01
N GLY A 27 3.16 -1.07 -2.32
CA GLY A 27 3.63 -2.46 -2.32
C GLY A 27 4.30 -2.87 -3.63
N SER A 28 4.18 -2.07 -4.69
CA SER A 28 4.81 -2.31 -5.98
C SER A 28 6.19 -1.63 -6.11
N PRO A 29 7.26 -2.36 -6.49
CA PRO A 29 8.58 -1.76 -6.65
C PRO A 29 8.72 -0.91 -7.92
N ALA A 30 7.85 -1.09 -8.91
CA ALA A 30 7.95 -0.40 -10.18
C ALA A 30 6.59 0.08 -10.70
N SER A 31 6.66 1.11 -11.53
CA SER A 31 5.52 1.72 -12.21
C SER A 31 5.40 1.16 -13.62
N PHE A 32 4.16 1.00 -14.08
CA PHE A 32 3.92 0.59 -15.45
C PHE A 32 2.62 1.20 -15.97
N GLY A 33 2.58 1.43 -17.28
CA GLY A 33 1.51 2.05 -18.03
C GLY A 33 1.56 1.61 -19.50
N PRO A 34 0.58 1.99 -20.32
CA PRO A 34 0.43 1.46 -21.68
C PRO A 34 1.51 2.03 -22.62
N ASN A 35 2.08 3.17 -22.25
CA ASN A 35 3.15 3.85 -22.95
C ASN A 35 4.51 3.48 -22.36
N SER A 36 5.59 3.76 -23.09
CA SER A 36 6.97 3.60 -22.59
C SER A 36 7.33 4.61 -21.49
N LEU A 37 6.55 5.69 -21.36
CA LEU A 37 6.72 6.76 -20.40
C LEU A 37 5.41 7.05 -19.66
N ILE A 38 5.53 7.38 -18.38
CA ILE A 38 4.44 7.84 -17.52
C ILE A 38 4.75 9.29 -17.13
N LEU A 39 3.80 10.20 -17.37
CA LEU A 39 3.94 11.61 -17.00
C LEU A 39 3.32 11.83 -15.61
N PHE A 40 4.16 12.06 -14.60
CA PHE A 40 3.76 12.29 -13.22
C PHE A 40 4.45 13.53 -12.68
N ASP A 41 3.72 14.47 -12.07
CA ASP A 41 4.27 15.76 -11.60
C ASP A 41 4.95 16.59 -12.72
N GLY A 42 4.51 16.41 -13.97
CA GLY A 42 5.16 17.03 -15.14
C GLY A 42 6.54 16.46 -15.48
N LYS A 43 6.94 15.35 -14.86
CA LYS A 43 8.18 14.61 -15.15
C LYS A 43 7.86 13.30 -15.84
N GLU A 44 8.74 12.88 -16.75
CA GLU A 44 8.62 11.61 -17.44
C GLU A 44 9.38 10.52 -16.68
N TYR A 45 8.72 9.39 -16.47
CA TYR A 45 9.27 8.19 -15.85
C TYR A 45 9.14 7.00 -16.81
N HIS A 46 10.14 6.13 -16.85
CA HIS A 46 10.07 4.92 -17.67
C HIS A 46 9.04 3.93 -17.13
N SER A 47 8.12 3.52 -18.00
CA SER A 47 7.17 2.44 -17.72
C SER A 47 7.87 1.08 -17.80
N ASN A 48 7.69 0.26 -16.77
CA ASN A 48 8.16 -1.12 -16.77
C ASN A 48 7.18 -2.03 -17.53
N THR A 49 7.29 -2.04 -18.86
CA THR A 49 6.42 -2.82 -19.74
C THR A 49 6.51 -4.34 -19.52
N GLN A 50 7.64 -4.85 -19.02
CA GLN A 50 7.77 -6.26 -18.65
C GLN A 50 6.90 -6.59 -17.43
N MET A 51 6.90 -5.72 -16.42
CA MET A 51 6.04 -5.88 -15.26
C MET A 51 4.56 -5.80 -15.62
N MET A 52 4.17 -4.91 -16.55
CA MET A 52 2.79 -4.83 -17.05
C MET A 52 2.29 -6.17 -17.59
N ALA A 53 3.13 -6.88 -18.35
CA ALA A 53 2.77 -8.18 -18.92
C ALA A 53 2.50 -9.24 -17.84
N VAL A 54 3.20 -9.16 -16.70
CA VAL A 54 3.06 -10.11 -15.57
C VAL A 54 1.92 -9.71 -14.63
N ALA A 55 1.64 -8.41 -14.50
CA ALA A 55 0.66 -7.88 -13.55
C ALA A 55 -0.81 -8.15 -13.95
N GLN A 56 -1.08 -8.63 -15.16
CA GLN A 56 -2.44 -8.94 -15.63
C GLN A 56 -3.44 -7.78 -15.37
N LEU A 57 -3.09 -6.56 -15.80
CA LEU A 57 -3.83 -5.34 -15.50
C LEU A 57 -5.33 -5.41 -15.88
N ASP A 58 -5.67 -6.14 -16.93
CA ASP A 58 -7.07 -6.38 -17.31
C ASP A 58 -7.84 -7.14 -16.22
N ASN A 59 -7.21 -8.13 -15.59
CA ASN A 59 -7.83 -8.89 -14.49
C ASN A 59 -8.00 -8.01 -13.24
N ILE A 60 -7.01 -7.15 -12.95
CA ILE A 60 -7.13 -6.15 -11.88
C ILE A 60 -8.30 -5.21 -12.18
N SER A 61 -8.41 -4.71 -13.43
CA SER A 61 -9.48 -3.81 -13.86
C SER A 61 -10.86 -4.46 -13.71
N VAL A 62 -11.01 -5.72 -14.10
CA VAL A 62 -12.24 -6.51 -13.93
C VAL A 62 -12.56 -6.70 -12.45
N PHE A 63 -11.57 -7.06 -11.63
CA PHE A 63 -11.76 -7.26 -10.19
C PHE A 63 -12.19 -5.97 -9.48
N ILE A 64 -11.58 -4.84 -9.80
CA ILE A 64 -11.88 -3.53 -9.20
C ILE A 64 -13.14 -2.89 -9.78
N GLY A 65 -13.54 -3.30 -10.99
CA GLY A 65 -14.67 -2.72 -11.72
C GLY A 65 -14.39 -1.36 -12.35
N VAL A 66 -13.10 -1.00 -12.52
CA VAL A 66 -12.65 0.26 -13.10
C VAL A 66 -11.60 -0.05 -14.17
N PRO A 67 -11.73 0.45 -15.41
CA PRO A 67 -10.66 0.34 -16.40
C PRO A 67 -9.42 1.08 -15.94
N LEU A 68 -8.28 0.38 -15.91
CA LEU A 68 -6.98 0.93 -15.53
C LEU A 68 -6.05 0.99 -16.73
N ASN A 69 -5.20 2.01 -16.74
CA ASN A 69 -4.13 2.16 -17.70
C ASN A 69 -2.79 1.72 -17.11
N GLY A 70 -2.65 1.79 -15.79
CA GLY A 70 -1.42 1.35 -15.15
C GLY A 70 -1.42 1.46 -13.64
N LEU A 71 -0.21 1.50 -13.10
CA LEU A 71 0.09 1.58 -11.68
C LEU A 71 1.33 2.45 -11.47
N ILE A 72 1.30 3.28 -10.44
CA ILE A 72 2.44 4.07 -9.96
C ILE A 72 2.99 3.41 -8.70
N GLY A 73 4.20 2.86 -8.81
CA GLY A 73 4.94 2.15 -7.78
C GLY A 73 6.09 2.97 -7.17
N CYS A 74 6.86 2.33 -6.30
CA CYS A 74 7.90 2.97 -5.49
C CYS A 74 9.08 3.55 -6.27
N ASP A 75 9.35 3.11 -7.49
CA ASP A 75 10.33 3.76 -8.39
C ASP A 75 10.00 5.24 -8.66
N ILE A 76 8.71 5.59 -8.71
CA ILE A 76 8.22 6.96 -8.83
C ILE A 76 7.88 7.55 -7.45
N LEU A 77 7.08 6.84 -6.64
CA LEU A 77 6.51 7.37 -5.39
C LEU A 77 7.58 7.83 -4.39
N ARG A 78 8.71 7.12 -4.31
CA ARG A 78 9.78 7.42 -3.34
C ARG A 78 10.49 8.76 -3.56
N ASN A 79 10.24 9.42 -4.69
CA ASN A 79 10.81 10.75 -5.00
C ASN A 79 10.03 11.90 -4.35
N TYR A 80 8.97 11.60 -3.60
CA TYR A 80 8.01 12.56 -3.08
C TYR A 80 7.74 12.35 -1.60
N CYS A 81 7.28 13.40 -0.92
CA CYS A 81 6.46 13.24 0.27
C CYS A 81 5.00 13.15 -0.19
N ILE A 82 4.32 12.07 0.18
CA ILE A 82 2.95 11.76 -0.26
C ILE A 82 2.02 11.90 0.93
N VAL A 83 1.03 12.76 0.83
CA VAL A 83 -0.06 12.91 1.81
C VAL A 83 -1.33 12.36 1.19
N LEU A 84 -1.92 11.35 1.81
CA LEU A 84 -3.22 10.80 1.45
C LEU A 84 -4.25 11.27 2.47
N ASP A 85 -5.17 12.14 2.05
CA ASP A 85 -6.35 12.54 2.83
C ASP A 85 -7.56 11.80 2.25
N LEU A 86 -7.82 10.59 2.75
CA LEU A 86 -8.85 9.71 2.19
C LEU A 86 -10.27 10.19 2.50
N ASN A 87 -10.44 10.92 3.60
CA ASN A 87 -11.71 11.59 3.94
C ASN A 87 -12.09 12.64 2.88
N LYS A 88 -11.10 13.38 2.38
CA LYS A 88 -11.29 14.34 1.28
C LYS A 88 -11.08 13.74 -0.10
N LYS A 89 -10.69 12.47 -0.19
CA LYS A 89 -10.31 11.78 -1.43
C LYS A 89 -9.28 12.59 -2.22
N LYS A 90 -8.22 13.04 -1.53
CA LYS A 90 -7.12 13.81 -2.13
C LYS A 90 -5.78 13.14 -1.87
N MET A 91 -4.93 13.16 -2.89
CA MET A 91 -3.50 12.91 -2.74
C MET A 91 -2.73 14.20 -3.00
N ILE A 92 -1.80 14.54 -2.11
CA ILE A 92 -0.87 15.65 -2.29
C ILE A 92 0.52 15.07 -2.40
N ILE A 93 1.27 15.50 -3.40
CA ILE A 93 2.70 15.21 -3.50
C ILE A 93 3.52 16.49 -3.30
N LYS A 94 4.64 16.35 -2.60
CA LYS A 94 5.59 17.43 -2.33
C LYS A 94 7.01 16.98 -2.69
N ASN A 95 7.82 17.91 -3.20
CA ASN A 95 9.23 17.70 -3.53
C ASN A 95 10.14 18.07 -2.34
N ASP A 96 9.61 18.00 -1.12
CA ASP A 96 10.27 18.29 0.15
C ASP A 96 9.66 17.42 1.26
N TYR A 97 10.28 17.41 2.43
CA TYR A 97 9.79 16.66 3.58
C TYR A 97 8.50 17.28 4.17
N TYR A 98 7.81 16.49 4.99
CA TYR A 98 6.60 16.91 5.67
C TYR A 98 6.94 17.85 6.83
N VAL A 99 6.77 19.15 6.59
CA VAL A 99 6.84 20.19 7.63
C VAL A 99 5.46 20.33 8.26
N ASN A 100 5.16 19.50 9.27
CA ASN A 100 4.12 19.76 10.28
C ASN A 100 4.03 18.63 11.30
N GLY A 101 3.45 18.94 12.46
CA GLY A 101 2.96 17.91 13.36
C GLY A 101 2.86 18.38 14.79
N GLY A 102 1.72 19.01 15.11
CA GLY A 102 1.29 19.05 16.50
C GLY A 102 1.14 17.64 17.09
N ASP A 103 0.81 17.57 18.36
CA ASP A 103 0.90 16.35 19.19
C ASP A 103 -0.06 15.20 18.79
N THR A 104 -0.86 15.36 17.73
CA THR A 104 -1.87 14.39 17.27
C THR A 104 -1.38 13.41 16.20
N LEU A 105 -0.07 13.34 15.95
CA LEU A 105 0.51 12.44 14.94
C LEU A 105 1.16 11.21 15.58
N VAL A 106 0.85 10.02 15.04
CA VAL A 106 1.65 8.81 15.24
C VAL A 106 2.71 8.79 14.14
N LYS A 107 3.99 8.82 14.49
CA LYS A 107 5.11 8.86 13.55
C LYS A 107 6.00 7.66 13.81
N THR A 108 6.15 6.78 12.83
CA THR A 108 7.05 5.62 12.93
C THR A 108 8.17 5.71 11.90
N ASP A 109 9.32 5.16 12.26
CA ASP A 109 10.42 4.96 11.32
C ASP A 109 10.00 3.96 10.24
N MET A 110 10.27 4.34 9.00
CA MET A 110 10.02 3.54 7.81
C MET A 110 11.36 3.09 7.22
N GLU A 111 11.62 1.80 7.25
CA GLU A 111 12.73 1.20 6.51
C GLU A 111 12.33 1.06 5.04
N LEU A 112 13.19 1.47 4.12
CA LEU A 112 12.98 1.22 2.70
C LEU A 112 13.74 -0.02 2.28
N LEU A 113 13.04 -1.01 1.73
CA LEU A 113 13.68 -2.23 1.24
C LEU A 113 14.73 -1.88 0.18
N PRO A 114 16.00 -2.28 0.34
CA PRO A 114 17.04 -1.97 -0.62
C PRO A 114 16.69 -2.42 -2.04
N MET A 115 17.07 -1.63 -3.03
CA MET A 115 16.72 -1.78 -4.47
C MET A 115 15.25 -1.55 -4.83
N TYR A 116 14.30 -2.01 -4.02
CA TYR A 116 12.87 -1.98 -4.33
C TYR A 116 12.14 -0.73 -3.82
N GLY A 117 12.64 -0.09 -2.77
CA GLY A 117 12.05 1.13 -2.21
C GLY A 117 10.70 0.93 -1.52
N LEU A 118 10.31 -0.32 -1.25
CA LEU A 118 9.07 -0.66 -0.56
C LEU A 118 9.15 -0.22 0.91
N PRO A 119 8.09 0.38 1.48
CA PRO A 119 8.09 0.86 2.86
C PRO A 119 7.78 -0.27 3.84
N LEU A 120 8.70 -0.51 4.78
CA LEU A 120 8.52 -1.39 5.92
C LEU A 120 8.47 -0.59 7.22
N ILE A 121 7.62 -1.00 8.15
CA ILE A 121 7.58 -0.48 9.52
C ILE A 121 7.62 -1.63 10.53
N ASN A 122 8.03 -1.32 11.76
CA ASN A 122 7.87 -2.23 12.88
C ASN A 122 6.49 -2.03 13.51
N ILE A 123 5.77 -3.12 13.72
CA ILE A 123 4.51 -3.15 14.47
C ILE A 123 4.60 -4.17 15.59
N GLU A 124 3.67 -4.13 16.54
CA GLU A 124 3.52 -5.19 17.54
C GLU A 124 2.17 -5.87 17.39
N ILE A 125 2.18 -7.19 17.29
CA ILE A 125 1.01 -8.07 17.35
C ILE A 125 1.29 -9.11 18.43
N ASN A 126 1.10 -8.77 19.71
CA ASN A 126 1.63 -9.51 20.88
C ASN A 126 3.17 -9.66 20.93
N HIS A 127 3.86 -9.63 19.80
CA HIS A 127 5.32 -9.64 19.61
C HIS A 127 5.68 -8.71 18.44
N PRO A 128 6.95 -8.30 18.30
CA PRO A 128 7.40 -7.46 17.18
C PRO A 128 7.27 -8.18 15.84
N VAL A 129 6.76 -7.46 14.84
CA VAL A 129 6.51 -7.93 13.47
C VAL A 129 6.94 -6.84 12.48
N LYS A 130 7.59 -7.21 11.38
CA LYS A 130 7.85 -6.29 10.26
C LYS A 130 6.70 -6.32 9.27
N ALA A 131 6.19 -5.15 8.91
CA ALA A 131 5.05 -5.02 8.02
C ALA A 131 5.37 -4.11 6.83
N PHE A 132 4.98 -4.53 5.62
CA PHE A 132 4.86 -3.61 4.50
C PHE A 132 3.69 -2.66 4.72
N ILE A 133 3.82 -1.41 4.26
CA ILE A 133 2.65 -0.55 4.04
C ILE A 133 2.32 -0.57 2.55
N ASP A 134 1.17 -1.11 2.20
CA ASP A 134 0.79 -1.40 0.81
C ASP A 134 -0.57 -0.78 0.48
N THR A 135 -0.56 0.36 -0.23
CA THR A 135 -1.79 1.01 -0.70
C THR A 135 -2.48 0.26 -1.85
N GLY A 136 -1.82 -0.73 -2.46
CA GLY A 136 -2.39 -1.64 -3.45
C GLY A 136 -3.18 -2.81 -2.82
N ALA A 137 -2.94 -3.13 -1.55
CA ALA A 137 -3.69 -4.17 -0.84
C ALA A 137 -5.02 -3.65 -0.27
N THR A 138 -6.14 -4.33 -0.56
CA THR A 138 -7.48 -3.90 -0.11
C THR A 138 -7.76 -4.21 1.36
N ILE A 139 -7.18 -5.30 1.85
CA ILE A 139 -7.17 -5.74 3.24
C ILE A 139 -5.72 -5.94 3.68
N SER A 140 -5.50 -5.90 4.99
CA SER A 140 -4.20 -6.23 5.57
C SER A 140 -4.01 -7.74 5.67
N TYR A 141 -2.76 -8.20 5.71
CA TYR A 141 -2.38 -9.60 5.72
C TYR A 141 -1.31 -9.93 6.77
N ILE A 142 -1.28 -11.19 7.21
CA ILE A 142 -0.30 -11.73 8.16
C ILE A 142 0.07 -13.18 7.78
N LYS A 143 1.30 -13.62 8.11
CA LYS A 143 1.70 -15.02 7.95
C LYS A 143 0.87 -15.97 8.82
N LEU A 144 0.64 -17.18 8.33
CA LEU A 144 -0.23 -18.18 8.96
C LEU A 144 0.19 -18.50 10.41
N HIS A 145 1.49 -18.55 10.71
CA HIS A 145 1.95 -18.95 12.05
C HIS A 145 1.54 -17.98 13.17
N TYR A 146 1.16 -16.74 12.84
CA TYR A 146 0.65 -15.77 13.80
C TYR A 146 -0.81 -15.99 14.20
N THR A 147 -1.56 -16.81 13.45
CA THR A 147 -2.97 -17.13 13.73
C THR A 147 -3.12 -18.45 14.48
N ASN A 148 -2.02 -19.06 14.94
CA ASN A 148 -2.04 -20.31 15.68
C ASN A 148 -2.95 -20.21 16.92
N ASN A 149 -3.87 -21.16 17.07
CA ASN A 149 -4.89 -21.22 18.13
C ASN A 149 -5.95 -20.12 18.08
N MET A 150 -6.04 -19.36 16.99
CA MET A 150 -7.14 -18.44 16.74
C MET A 150 -8.19 -19.14 15.86
N GLN A 151 -9.42 -18.60 15.85
CA GLN A 151 -10.45 -18.99 14.90
C GLN A 151 -10.72 -17.82 13.96
N PRO A 152 -10.88 -18.06 12.64
CA PRO A 152 -11.19 -16.99 11.71
C PRO A 152 -12.57 -16.41 12.03
N ILE A 153 -12.68 -15.09 11.96
CA ILE A 153 -13.94 -14.37 12.20
C ILE A 153 -14.83 -14.35 10.95
N ARG A 154 -14.23 -14.45 9.76
CA ARG A 154 -14.89 -14.53 8.45
C ARG A 154 -13.89 -14.97 7.37
N GLN A 155 -14.40 -15.15 6.15
CA GLN A 155 -13.59 -15.33 4.95
C GLN A 155 -13.80 -14.15 4.00
N GLU A 156 -12.78 -13.80 3.22
CA GLU A 156 -12.84 -12.76 2.18
C GLU A 156 -12.31 -13.30 0.86
N ASN A 157 -12.96 -12.95 -0.25
CA ASN A 157 -12.42 -13.23 -1.58
C ASN A 157 -11.55 -12.05 -2.00
N ASP A 158 -10.28 -12.30 -2.34
CA ASP A 158 -9.39 -11.27 -2.85
C ASP A 158 -8.62 -11.73 -4.09
N PHE A 159 -7.89 -10.82 -4.70
CA PHE A 159 -7.12 -11.03 -5.93
C PHE A 159 -5.71 -10.47 -5.77
N HIS A 160 -4.71 -11.26 -6.16
CA HIS A 160 -3.34 -10.78 -6.27
C HIS A 160 -2.82 -10.97 -7.70
N PRO A 161 -2.16 -9.97 -8.33
CA PRO A 161 -1.73 -10.03 -9.73
C PRO A 161 -0.95 -11.29 -10.13
N MET A 162 -0.10 -11.79 -9.24
CA MET A 162 0.74 -12.97 -9.49
C MET A 162 0.08 -14.31 -9.15
N VAL A 163 -1.01 -14.32 -8.37
CA VAL A 163 -1.62 -15.55 -7.84
C VAL A 163 -3.05 -15.77 -8.33
N GLY A 164 -3.72 -14.70 -8.77
CA GLY A 164 -5.12 -14.72 -9.15
C GLY A 164 -6.06 -14.59 -7.94
N ASN A 165 -7.28 -15.11 -8.08
CA ASN A 165 -8.27 -15.10 -7.02
C ASN A 165 -7.92 -16.10 -5.92
N PHE A 166 -8.13 -15.71 -4.67
CA PHE A 166 -7.98 -16.58 -3.50
C PHE A 166 -8.99 -16.21 -2.41
N VAL A 167 -9.13 -17.10 -1.42
CA VAL A 167 -9.93 -16.85 -0.23
C VAL A 167 -8.98 -16.72 0.95
N ALA A 168 -9.12 -15.64 1.71
CA ALA A 168 -8.37 -15.39 2.93
C ALA A 168 -9.25 -15.62 4.15
N ASP A 169 -8.76 -16.43 5.10
CA ASP A 169 -9.30 -16.50 6.44
C ASP A 169 -8.90 -15.22 7.20
N ILE A 170 -9.89 -14.51 7.74
CA ILE A 170 -9.71 -13.20 8.38
C ILE A 170 -9.73 -13.35 9.90
N PHE A 171 -8.80 -12.68 10.59
CA PHE A 171 -8.66 -12.67 12.04
C PHE A 171 -8.59 -11.24 12.57
N SER A 172 -9.08 -11.01 13.79
CA SER A 172 -8.98 -9.70 14.44
C SER A 172 -7.71 -9.61 15.28
N PHE A 173 -6.93 -8.55 15.08
CA PHE A 173 -5.72 -8.27 15.85
C PHE A 173 -5.72 -6.87 16.43
N ASN A 174 -5.13 -6.74 17.62
CA ASN A 174 -4.72 -5.44 18.15
C ASN A 174 -3.28 -5.18 17.69
N VAL A 175 -3.14 -4.33 16.68
CA VAL A 175 -1.86 -3.94 16.09
C VAL A 175 -1.40 -2.65 16.73
N LYS A 176 -0.20 -2.65 17.32
CA LYS A 176 0.40 -1.46 17.89
C LYS A 176 1.40 -0.84 16.92
N ILE A 177 1.29 0.48 16.72
CA ILE A 177 2.23 1.30 15.95
C ILE A 177 2.64 2.46 16.86
N GLU A 178 3.91 2.51 17.27
CA GLU A 178 4.46 3.59 18.13
C GLU A 178 3.59 3.85 19.39
N GLY A 179 3.18 2.78 20.05
CA GLY A 179 2.34 2.83 21.24
C GLY A 179 0.84 3.06 21.00
N SER A 180 0.43 3.39 19.76
CA SER A 180 -0.97 3.53 19.37
C SER A 180 -1.57 2.18 18.99
N ASN A 181 -2.69 1.81 19.61
CA ASN A 181 -3.39 0.56 19.32
C ASN A 181 -4.40 0.75 18.18
N HIS A 182 -4.43 -0.21 17.26
CA HIS A 182 -5.32 -0.26 16.12
C HIS A 182 -5.94 -1.65 16.05
N ASN A 183 -7.27 -1.75 16.09
CA ASN A 183 -7.94 -3.01 15.81
C ASN A 183 -8.01 -3.17 14.29
N ILE A 184 -7.32 -4.18 13.75
CA ILE A 184 -7.19 -4.44 12.32
C ILE A 184 -7.60 -5.89 12.05
N GLU A 185 -8.35 -6.09 10.98
CA GLU A 185 -8.65 -7.41 10.46
C GLU A 185 -7.51 -7.83 9.51
N LEU A 186 -6.80 -8.91 9.84
CA LEU A 186 -5.70 -9.42 9.03
C LEU A 186 -6.12 -10.74 8.39
N GLY A 187 -6.03 -10.81 7.07
CA GLY A 187 -6.16 -12.04 6.31
C GLY A 187 -4.90 -12.90 6.39
N VAL A 188 -5.04 -14.22 6.37
CA VAL A 188 -3.88 -15.10 6.19
C VAL A 188 -3.41 -15.05 4.75
N LEU A 189 -2.11 -14.82 4.56
CA LEU A 189 -1.49 -14.92 3.24
C LEU A 189 -1.61 -16.34 2.67
N PRO A 190 -2.04 -16.50 1.41
CA PRO A 190 -1.80 -17.74 0.67
C PRO A 190 -0.32 -18.15 0.75
N LEU A 191 -0.03 -19.45 0.92
CA LEU A 191 1.34 -19.95 1.15
C LEU A 191 2.35 -19.49 0.08
N ASN A 192 1.91 -19.36 -1.17
CA ASN A 192 2.74 -18.86 -2.27
C ASN A 192 3.05 -17.35 -2.16
N LEU A 193 2.16 -16.54 -1.59
CA LEU A 193 2.43 -15.13 -1.27
C LEU A 193 3.28 -15.00 0.00
N GLU A 194 3.05 -15.84 1.01
CA GLU A 194 3.88 -15.88 2.21
C GLU A 194 5.36 -16.10 1.89
N GLY A 195 5.67 -17.03 0.98
CA GLY A 195 7.04 -17.25 0.50
C GLY A 195 7.64 -16.05 -0.23
N LEU A 196 6.84 -15.32 -1.01
CA LEU A 196 7.28 -14.10 -1.71
C LEU A 196 7.66 -13.00 -0.70
N PHE A 197 6.80 -12.73 0.28
CA PHE A 197 7.06 -11.70 1.29
C PHE A 197 8.16 -12.08 2.28
N ALA A 198 8.33 -13.37 2.57
CA ALA A 198 9.41 -13.86 3.43
C ALA A 198 10.81 -13.50 2.87
N ASN A 199 10.99 -13.51 1.55
CA ASN A 199 12.26 -13.11 0.91
C ASN A 199 12.62 -11.63 1.15
N PHE A 200 11.63 -10.82 1.52
CA PHE A 200 11.82 -9.40 1.82
C PHE A 200 11.86 -9.09 3.33
N GLY A 201 11.84 -10.13 4.18
CA GLY A 201 11.93 -9.97 5.63
C GLY A 201 10.68 -9.35 6.27
N ALA A 202 9.55 -9.39 5.58
CA ALA A 202 8.26 -8.96 6.12
C ALA A 202 7.40 -10.18 6.50
N ASP A 203 6.60 -9.95 7.52
CA ASP A 203 5.69 -10.93 8.12
C ASP A 203 4.23 -10.51 7.99
N ALA A 204 3.99 -9.23 7.71
CA ALA A 204 2.67 -8.65 7.52
C ALA A 204 2.64 -7.67 6.33
N VAL A 205 1.43 -7.41 5.85
CA VAL A 205 1.12 -6.33 4.91
C VAL A 205 0.00 -5.51 5.55
N LEU A 206 0.17 -4.20 5.63
CA LEU A 206 -0.85 -3.27 6.11
C LEU A 206 -1.44 -2.53 4.92
N GLY A 207 -2.70 -2.84 4.62
CA GLY A 207 -3.42 -2.41 3.43
C GLY A 207 -4.28 -1.15 3.62
N TYR A 208 -5.20 -0.96 2.69
CA TYR A 208 -6.18 0.12 2.68
C TYR A 208 -7.02 0.21 3.97
N ASP A 209 -7.37 -0.93 4.56
CA ASP A 209 -8.13 -1.02 5.81
C ASP A 209 -7.46 -0.33 7.01
N LEU A 210 -6.12 -0.26 7.05
CA LEU A 210 -5.38 0.56 8.03
C LEU A 210 -5.64 2.05 7.81
N ILE A 211 -5.74 2.51 6.57
CA ILE A 211 -5.66 3.93 6.21
C ILE A 211 -7.00 4.58 5.86
N LYS A 212 -8.04 3.79 5.55
CA LYS A 212 -9.31 4.18 4.91
C LYS A 212 -10.03 5.42 5.44
N ASP A 213 -9.89 5.73 6.73
CA ASP A 213 -10.54 6.86 7.41
C ASP A 213 -9.54 7.89 7.97
N LYS A 214 -8.29 7.85 7.50
CA LYS A 214 -7.17 8.60 8.09
C LYS A 214 -6.54 9.56 7.08
N ILE A 215 -5.76 10.50 7.62
CA ILE A 215 -4.73 11.18 6.84
C ILE A 215 -3.41 10.45 7.11
N VAL A 216 -2.81 9.89 6.07
CA VAL A 216 -1.52 9.21 6.16
C VAL A 216 -0.49 9.89 5.29
N ILE A 217 0.77 9.86 5.73
CA ILE A 217 1.87 10.51 5.05
C ILE A 217 3.01 9.51 4.91
N PHE A 218 3.48 9.35 3.68
CA PHE A 218 4.74 8.69 3.36
C PHE A 218 5.76 9.79 3.10
N ASP A 219 6.60 10.06 4.10
CA ASP A 219 7.70 10.99 3.96
C ASP A 219 8.98 10.22 3.64
N TYR A 220 9.21 9.99 2.35
CA TYR A 220 10.39 9.29 1.86
C TYR A 220 11.68 10.11 2.02
N PHE A 221 11.61 11.42 2.27
CA PHE A 221 12.79 12.24 2.55
C PHE A 221 13.30 12.05 3.97
N LEU A 222 12.39 11.82 4.92
CA LEU A 222 12.72 11.56 6.33
C LEU A 222 12.60 10.10 6.73
N ASN A 223 12.24 9.21 5.79
CA ASN A 223 11.95 7.81 6.07
C ASN A 223 10.93 7.65 7.21
N LYS A 224 9.82 8.38 7.12
CA LYS A 224 8.73 8.33 8.11
C LYS A 224 7.42 7.92 7.48
N PHE A 225 6.72 7.02 8.16
CA PHE A 225 5.30 6.82 7.95
C PHE A 225 4.53 7.50 9.08
N ILE A 226 3.54 8.31 8.73
CA ILE A 226 2.82 9.14 9.69
C ILE A 226 1.33 8.90 9.54
N ILE A 227 0.66 8.66 10.65
CA ILE A 227 -0.79 8.55 10.74
C ILE A 227 -1.30 9.72 11.59
N LYS A 228 -2.19 10.53 11.03
CA LYS A 228 -2.92 11.52 11.82
C LYS A 228 -4.03 10.84 12.61
N LYS A 229 -4.05 11.04 13.93
CA LYS A 229 -5.17 10.59 14.77
C LYS A 229 -6.45 11.35 14.36
N PRO A 230 -7.62 10.70 14.42
CA PRO A 230 -8.91 11.37 14.20
C PRO A 230 -9.11 12.55 15.14
#